data_AF-A0A6G0X6U4-F1
#
_entry.id   AF-A0A6G0X6U4-F1
#
_cell.length_a   1.000
_cell.length_b   1.000
_cell.length_c   1.000
_cell.angle_alpha   90.00
_cell.angle_beta   90.00
_cell.angle_gamma   90.00
#
_symmetry.space_group_name_H-M   'P 1'
#
loop_
_entity.id
_entity.type
_entity.pdbx_description
1 polymer ?
#
loop_
_entity_poly.entity_id
_entity_poly.type
_entity_poly.pdbx_seq_one_letter_code
_entity_poly.pdbx_strand_id
1 'polypeptide(L)'
;MTKSKDPLVHRQSIQWLQARAVEITPSSDTWTSEIEPELMACHTGSIIRQSLEMFRHLDDHAFDCLDVLGHFAQFQTIFRSQMVDVDTFEWLVHHLFPHYSSVPRVIEKAMAFLGYLVKDNGLFDPFSKSVQGIPIVLERIEQYLTVEGVVREACYVLAAACHNFRPSQLQIGVNLGMKVIARVFLAFPYHPQVLYWACLTLGNAACGYEPNQIRGQKYKIVDCIVAMKIKFILKLNALGDAIEKETNILETLAATAIGEEVRNEMDLHELRRQSLIAIQSFMKSENVLGVANYALEYMMNDQQKQIQARTKHLATRLVSIRLSAALIHWQNQTNKVFMGRMLHRVLGGMAAKLLYSALRKWEQSMRELRMEQSTLAYRANKGLILDLRKSKKAERYRLLVQSK
;
A
#
# COMPACT_ATOMS: atom_id res chain seq x y z
N MET A 1 31.12 24.70 -22.07
CA MET A 1 30.96 23.52 -22.96
C MET A 1 31.38 23.81 -24.40
N THR A 2 30.71 24.69 -25.16
CA THR A 2 30.96 24.92 -26.61
C THR A 2 32.39 25.31 -27.01
N LYS A 3 33.23 25.79 -26.09
CA LYS A 3 34.63 26.18 -26.33
C LYS A 3 35.67 25.09 -26.00
N SER A 4 35.26 24.01 -25.34
CA SER A 4 36.17 22.92 -24.94
C SER A 4 35.93 21.69 -25.81
N LYS A 5 36.98 20.88 -26.02
CA LYS A 5 36.88 19.53 -26.60
C LYS A 5 37.21 18.44 -25.57
N ASP A 6 37.43 18.84 -24.32
CA ASP A 6 37.78 17.92 -23.25
C ASP A 6 36.51 17.28 -22.66
N PRO A 7 36.37 15.93 -22.72
CA PRO A 7 35.23 15.24 -22.14
C PRO A 7 35.04 15.50 -20.64
N LEU A 8 36.12 15.73 -19.88
CA LEU A 8 36.02 16.01 -18.45
C LEU A 8 35.36 17.36 -18.18
N VAL A 9 35.72 18.39 -18.96
CA VAL A 9 35.09 19.72 -18.85
C VAL A 9 33.61 19.63 -19.19
N HIS A 10 33.24 18.84 -20.20
CA HIS A 10 31.85 18.60 -20.54
C HIS A 10 31.10 17.88 -19.43
N ARG A 11 31.64 16.77 -18.92
CA ARG A 11 31.03 16.00 -17.84
C ARG A 11 30.85 16.83 -16.57
N GLN A 12 31.87 17.58 -16.15
CA GLN A 12 31.77 18.49 -15.00
C GLN A 12 30.70 19.57 -15.21
N SER A 13 30.57 20.11 -16.43
CA SER A 13 29.52 21.08 -16.75
C SER A 13 28.13 20.46 -16.64
N ILE A 14 27.94 19.22 -17.12
CA ILE A 14 26.68 18.49 -17.03
C ILE A 14 26.35 18.14 -15.57
N GLN A 15 27.33 17.68 -14.79
CA GLN A 15 27.14 17.38 -13.37
C GLN A 15 26.80 18.63 -12.55
N TRP A 16 27.39 19.78 -12.90
CA TRP A 16 27.01 21.06 -12.32
C TRP A 16 25.55 21.42 -12.64
N LEU A 17 25.12 21.23 -13.90
CA LEU A 17 23.71 21.42 -14.29
C LEU A 17 22.78 20.45 -13.56
N GLN A 18 23.19 19.20 -13.37
CA GLN A 18 22.42 18.18 -12.66
C GLN A 18 22.25 18.55 -11.18
N ALA A 19 23.32 18.96 -10.50
CA ALA A 19 23.25 19.43 -9.12
C ALA A 19 22.28 20.61 -8.99
N ARG A 20 22.33 21.54 -9.95
CA ARG A 20 21.42 22.69 -9.99
C ARG A 20 19.96 22.26 -10.24
N ALA A 21 19.74 21.29 -11.12
CA ALA A 21 18.41 20.76 -11.42
C ALA A 21 17.74 20.10 -10.20
N VAL A 22 18.52 19.46 -9.32
CA VAL A 22 18.02 18.80 -8.10
C VAL A 22 17.63 19.83 -7.01
N GLU A 23 18.34 20.95 -6.93
CA GLU A 23 18.05 22.02 -5.95
C GLU A 23 16.73 22.76 -6.24
N ILE A 24 16.29 22.76 -7.50
CA ILE A 24 15.13 23.54 -7.92
C ILE A 24 13.87 22.68 -7.82
N THR A 25 13.01 23.01 -6.86
CA THR A 25 11.65 22.47 -6.87
C THR A 25 10.82 23.17 -7.96
N PRO A 26 10.19 22.42 -8.87
CA PRO A 26 9.67 22.92 -10.15
C PRO A 26 8.27 23.56 -10.08
N SER A 27 7.71 23.69 -8.87
CA SER A 27 6.55 24.52 -8.57
C SER A 27 6.93 25.89 -7.99
N SER A 28 8.22 26.22 -7.97
CA SER A 28 8.70 27.51 -7.52
C SER A 28 8.63 28.51 -8.66
N ASP A 29 8.15 29.72 -8.38
CA ASP A 29 8.18 30.84 -9.34
C ASP A 29 9.60 31.08 -9.88
N THR A 30 10.64 30.67 -9.14
CA THR A 30 12.05 30.74 -9.55
C THR A 30 12.39 29.88 -10.77
N TRP A 31 11.77 28.71 -10.97
CA TRP A 31 12.06 27.88 -12.16
C TRP A 31 11.63 28.58 -13.45
N THR A 32 10.40 29.08 -13.48
CA THR A 32 9.79 29.70 -14.67
C THR A 32 10.27 31.13 -14.91
N SER A 33 10.66 31.87 -13.86
CA SER A 33 11.08 33.27 -14.00
C SER A 33 12.60 33.48 -14.13
N GLU A 34 13.44 32.60 -13.59
CA GLU A 34 14.90 32.80 -13.56
C GLU A 34 15.66 31.75 -14.40
N ILE A 35 15.43 30.46 -14.13
CA ILE A 35 16.26 29.39 -14.72
C ILE A 35 15.85 29.06 -16.16
N GLU A 36 14.56 28.92 -16.43
CA GLU A 36 14.08 28.56 -17.77
C GLU A 36 14.49 29.60 -18.83
N PRO A 37 14.34 30.92 -18.63
CA PRO A 37 14.81 31.91 -19.59
C PRO A 37 16.32 31.84 -19.86
N GLU A 38 17.14 31.59 -18.84
CA GLU A 38 18.59 31.43 -19.00
C GLU A 38 18.95 30.18 -19.79
N LEU A 39 18.31 29.04 -19.51
CA LEU A 39 18.51 27.80 -20.25
C LEU A 39 18.19 27.98 -21.73
N MET A 40 17.14 28.76 -22.02
CA MET A 40 16.67 29.07 -23.37
C MET A 40 17.61 30.02 -24.09
N ALA A 41 18.04 31.09 -23.43
CA ALA A 41 19.02 32.04 -23.98
C ALA A 41 20.37 31.37 -24.30
N CYS A 42 20.72 30.34 -23.54
CA CYS A 42 21.94 29.57 -23.75
C CYS A 42 21.78 28.41 -24.74
N HIS A 43 20.60 28.20 -25.34
CA HIS A 43 20.32 27.05 -26.23
C HIS A 43 20.73 25.70 -25.62
N THR A 44 20.43 25.53 -24.32
CA THR A 44 21.00 24.43 -23.52
C THR A 44 20.67 23.04 -24.09
N GLY A 45 19.45 22.84 -24.61
CA GLY A 45 19.05 21.58 -25.23
C GLY A 45 19.93 21.16 -26.42
N SER A 46 20.26 22.11 -27.31
CA SER A 46 21.11 21.82 -28.47
C SER A 46 22.57 21.61 -28.09
N ILE A 47 23.07 22.36 -27.08
CA ILE A 47 24.43 22.20 -26.57
C ILE A 47 24.61 20.83 -25.89
N ILE A 48 23.65 20.39 -25.08
CA ILE A 48 23.71 19.07 -24.43
C ILE A 48 23.62 17.97 -25.49
N ARG A 49 22.73 18.11 -26.48
CA ARG A 49 22.67 17.18 -27.62
C ARG A 49 24.00 17.10 -28.35
N GLN A 50 24.61 18.23 -28.70
CA GLN A 50 25.92 18.28 -29.36
C GLN A 50 27.04 17.65 -28.49
N SER A 51 26.98 17.86 -27.18
CA SER A 51 27.91 17.26 -26.22
C SER A 51 27.79 15.74 -26.18
N LEU A 52 26.56 15.21 -26.13
CA LEU A 52 26.29 13.78 -26.18
C LEU A 52 26.80 13.18 -27.50
N GLU A 53 26.52 13.87 -28.61
CA GLU A 53 26.98 13.51 -29.96
C GLU A 53 28.52 13.43 -30.07
N MET A 54 29.22 14.39 -29.48
CA MET A 54 30.69 14.44 -29.51
C MET A 54 31.32 13.32 -28.70
N PHE A 55 30.69 12.95 -27.58
CA PHE A 55 31.23 11.98 -26.61
C PHE A 55 30.39 10.70 -26.54
N ARG A 56 29.89 10.24 -27.69
CA ARG A 56 29.06 9.02 -27.84
C ARG A 56 29.69 7.72 -27.32
N HIS A 57 30.99 7.72 -27.09
CA HIS A 57 31.75 6.57 -26.59
C HIS A 57 31.82 6.54 -25.05
N LEU A 58 31.32 7.58 -24.36
CA LEU A 58 31.33 7.70 -22.90
C LEU A 58 29.91 7.51 -22.36
N ASP A 59 29.56 6.27 -22.02
CA ASP A 59 28.22 5.89 -21.54
C ASP A 59 27.77 6.71 -20.33
N ASP A 60 28.67 6.94 -19.38
CA ASP A 60 28.43 7.77 -18.19
C ASP A 60 28.03 9.20 -18.57
N HIS A 61 28.72 9.79 -19.55
CA HIS A 61 28.44 11.15 -19.98
C HIS A 61 27.09 11.23 -20.71
N ALA A 62 26.79 10.21 -21.54
CA ALA A 62 25.49 10.11 -22.19
C ALA A 62 24.35 9.97 -21.18
N PHE A 63 24.55 9.15 -20.15
CA PHE A 63 23.62 9.02 -19.03
C PHE A 63 23.39 10.36 -18.32
N ASP A 64 24.46 11.05 -17.92
CA ASP A 64 24.39 12.34 -17.22
C ASP A 64 23.67 13.40 -18.10
N CYS A 65 23.96 13.43 -19.40
CA CYS A 65 23.31 14.34 -20.36
C CYS A 65 21.80 14.09 -20.46
N LEU A 66 21.40 12.84 -20.62
CA LEU A 66 19.98 12.47 -20.74
C LEU A 66 19.22 12.68 -19.44
N ASP A 67 19.87 12.48 -18.29
CA ASP A 67 19.25 12.74 -16.99
C ASP A 67 18.94 14.23 -16.83
N VAL A 68 19.87 15.11 -17.20
CA VAL A 68 19.64 16.58 -17.18
C VAL A 68 18.53 16.98 -18.16
N LEU A 69 18.55 16.46 -19.39
CA LEU A 69 17.48 16.74 -20.36
C LEU A 69 16.11 16.25 -19.86
N GLY A 70 16.06 15.06 -19.25
CA GLY A 70 14.86 14.51 -18.64
C GLY A 70 14.32 15.40 -17.52
N HIS A 71 15.19 15.85 -16.60
CA HIS A 71 14.81 16.72 -15.50
C HIS A 71 14.20 18.04 -15.97
N PHE A 72 14.72 18.63 -17.05
CA PHE A 72 14.19 19.88 -17.60
C PHE A 72 12.92 19.68 -18.44
N ALA A 73 12.78 18.52 -19.08
CA ALA A 73 11.64 18.21 -19.94
C ALA A 73 10.43 17.62 -19.20
N GLN A 74 10.57 17.18 -17.95
CA GLN A 74 9.47 16.53 -17.21
C GLN A 74 8.25 17.46 -16.95
N PHE A 75 8.45 18.78 -17.01
CA PHE A 75 7.42 19.80 -16.79
C PHE A 75 6.93 20.42 -18.09
N GLN A 76 5.69 20.88 -18.11
CA GLN A 76 5.14 21.60 -19.26
C GLN A 76 5.67 23.03 -19.33
N THR A 77 6.86 23.16 -19.92
CA THR A 77 7.64 24.40 -20.02
C THR A 77 7.84 24.79 -21.49
N ILE A 78 8.20 26.05 -21.73
CA ILE A 78 8.59 26.55 -23.07
C ILE A 78 9.83 25.80 -23.55
N PHE A 79 10.77 25.51 -22.64
CA PHE A 79 11.95 24.67 -22.92
C PHE A 79 11.58 23.33 -23.52
N ARG A 80 10.67 22.61 -22.86
CA ARG A 80 10.17 21.34 -23.39
C ARG A 80 9.48 21.52 -24.74
N SER A 81 8.61 22.53 -24.88
CA SER A 81 7.91 22.77 -26.14
C SER A 81 8.85 23.02 -27.32
N GLN A 82 9.99 23.67 -27.12
CA GLN A 82 10.99 23.85 -28.19
C GLN A 82 11.71 22.56 -28.57
N MET A 83 11.76 21.58 -27.68
CA MET A 83 12.40 20.29 -27.96
C MET A 83 11.47 19.26 -28.59
N VAL A 84 10.17 19.56 -28.69
CA VAL A 84 9.18 18.69 -29.33
C VAL A 84 9.15 19.01 -30.83
N ASP A 85 10.17 18.52 -31.54
CA ASP A 85 10.28 18.60 -32.99
C ASP A 85 10.63 17.25 -33.62
N VAL A 86 10.47 17.15 -34.95
CA VAL A 86 10.77 15.93 -35.71
C VAL A 86 12.24 15.54 -35.52
N ASP A 87 13.16 16.50 -35.60
CA ASP A 87 14.61 16.28 -35.55
C ASP A 87 15.08 15.69 -34.22
N THR A 88 14.41 16.02 -33.11
CA THR A 88 14.70 15.50 -31.77
C THR A 88 14.15 14.09 -31.62
N PHE A 89 12.96 13.80 -32.16
CA PHE A 89 12.44 12.44 -32.18
C PHE A 89 13.28 11.52 -33.07
N GLU A 90 13.67 11.96 -34.28
CA GLU A 90 14.56 11.21 -35.17
C GLU A 90 15.91 10.95 -34.51
N TRP A 91 16.48 11.95 -33.83
CA TRP A 91 17.68 11.80 -33.04
C TRP A 91 17.59 10.74 -31.96
N LEU A 92 16.55 10.77 -31.13
CA LEU A 92 16.38 9.77 -30.07
C LEU A 92 16.19 8.37 -30.66
N VAL A 93 15.28 8.24 -31.62
CA VAL A 93 14.76 6.96 -32.07
C VAL A 93 15.68 6.27 -33.09
N HIS A 94 16.24 7.03 -34.05
CA HIS A 94 17.06 6.49 -35.13
C HIS A 94 18.57 6.63 -34.92
N HIS A 95 19.02 7.54 -34.04
CA HIS A 95 20.45 7.72 -33.79
C HIS A 95 20.87 7.23 -32.41
N LEU A 96 20.16 7.64 -31.34
CA LEU A 96 20.57 7.34 -29.98
C LEU A 96 20.23 5.90 -29.57
N PHE A 97 18.99 5.45 -29.80
CA PHE A 97 18.59 4.09 -29.42
C PHE A 97 19.42 2.98 -30.09
N PRO A 98 19.74 3.02 -31.40
CA PRO A 98 20.59 2.01 -32.01
C PRO A 98 22.03 2.07 -31.51
N HIS A 99 22.56 3.26 -31.23
CA HIS A 99 23.94 3.43 -30.75
C HIS A 99 24.13 2.84 -29.35
N TYR A 100 23.19 3.07 -28.44
CA TYR A 100 23.25 2.58 -27.06
C TYR A 100 22.46 1.27 -26.86
N SER A 101 22.22 0.49 -27.92
CA SER A 101 21.39 -0.71 -27.86
C SER A 101 21.98 -1.85 -27.02
N SER A 102 23.20 -1.69 -26.48
CA SER A 102 23.85 -2.61 -25.54
C SER A 102 23.96 -2.04 -24.12
N VAL A 103 23.50 -0.81 -23.88
CA VAL A 103 23.67 -0.07 -22.63
C VAL A 103 22.30 0.27 -22.03
N PRO A 104 21.69 -0.64 -21.25
CA PRO A 104 20.30 -0.50 -20.79
C PRO A 104 20.04 0.77 -19.96
N ARG A 105 21.02 1.21 -19.15
CA ARG A 105 20.89 2.41 -18.32
C ARG A 105 20.74 3.69 -19.15
N VAL A 106 21.46 3.79 -20.26
CA VAL A 106 21.34 4.94 -21.18
C VAL A 106 20.01 4.89 -21.91
N ILE A 107 19.57 3.69 -22.34
CA ILE A 107 18.26 3.50 -22.96
C ILE A 107 17.12 3.85 -22.01
N GLU A 108 17.21 3.47 -20.73
CA GLU A 108 16.22 3.85 -19.71
C GLU A 108 16.07 5.38 -19.64
N LYS A 109 17.17 6.11 -19.48
CA LYS A 109 17.13 7.58 -19.42
C LYS A 109 16.65 8.22 -20.71
N ALA A 110 17.07 7.70 -21.86
CA ALA A 110 16.59 8.17 -23.15
C ALA A 110 15.08 7.93 -23.33
N MET A 111 14.56 6.79 -22.84
CA MET A 111 13.15 6.46 -22.88
C MET A 111 12.34 7.32 -21.91
N ALA A 112 12.85 7.59 -20.71
CA ALA A 112 12.23 8.53 -19.76
C ALA A 112 12.12 9.93 -20.38
N PHE A 113 13.23 10.43 -20.94
CA PHE A 113 13.26 11.71 -21.64
C PHE A 113 12.30 11.75 -22.83
N LEU A 114 12.25 10.69 -23.64
CA LEU A 114 11.24 10.55 -24.70
C LEU A 114 9.81 10.59 -24.15
N GLY A 115 9.53 9.92 -23.04
CA GLY A 115 8.23 9.92 -22.38
C GLY A 115 7.83 11.33 -21.94
N TYR A 116 8.79 12.09 -21.42
CA TYR A 116 8.60 13.50 -21.13
C TYR A 116 8.42 14.36 -22.39
N LEU A 117 9.02 14.07 -23.53
CA LEU A 117 8.69 14.82 -24.76
C LEU A 117 7.29 14.49 -25.28
N VAL A 118 6.83 13.26 -25.06
CA VAL A 118 5.55 12.77 -25.56
C VAL A 118 4.38 13.24 -24.67
N LYS A 119 4.49 13.17 -23.35
CA LYS A 119 3.40 13.48 -22.40
C LYS A 119 2.70 14.83 -22.70
N ASP A 120 1.38 14.97 -22.50
CA ASP A 120 0.64 16.26 -22.56
C ASP A 120 0.78 17.13 -23.83
N ASN A 121 1.49 16.68 -24.87
CA ASN A 121 1.78 17.48 -26.05
C ASN A 121 0.89 17.05 -27.21
N GLY A 122 -0.14 17.83 -27.55
CA GLY A 122 -1.02 17.57 -28.71
C GLY A 122 -0.30 17.44 -30.07
N LEU A 123 1.01 17.71 -30.11
CA LEU A 123 1.94 17.57 -31.23
C LEU A 123 2.53 16.15 -31.32
N PHE A 124 1.71 15.10 -31.16
CA PHE A 124 2.13 13.68 -31.28
C PHE A 124 2.36 13.23 -32.73
N ASP A 125 2.00 14.06 -33.70
CA ASP A 125 2.04 13.72 -35.12
C ASP A 125 3.45 13.36 -35.63
N PRO A 126 4.51 14.11 -35.29
CA PRO A 126 5.90 13.76 -35.65
C PRO A 126 6.34 12.40 -35.14
N PHE A 127 6.13 12.11 -33.85
CA PHE A 127 6.58 10.88 -33.21
C PHE A 127 5.92 9.64 -33.81
N SER A 128 4.60 9.69 -34.03
CA SER A 128 3.86 8.56 -34.60
C SER A 128 4.03 8.48 -36.11
N LYS A 129 3.79 9.55 -36.87
CA LYS A 129 3.74 9.48 -38.34
C LYS A 129 5.11 9.55 -39.00
N SER A 130 5.98 10.46 -38.57
CA SER A 130 7.25 10.71 -39.26
C SER A 130 8.33 9.72 -38.81
N VAL A 131 8.45 9.50 -37.51
CA VAL A 131 9.56 8.72 -36.92
C VAL A 131 9.22 7.24 -36.70
N GLN A 132 7.94 6.87 -36.81
CA GLN A 132 7.46 5.51 -36.50
C GLN A 132 7.94 5.03 -35.11
N GLY A 133 7.87 5.91 -34.10
CA GLY A 133 8.44 5.64 -32.78
C GLY A 133 7.77 4.46 -32.04
N ILE A 134 6.48 4.21 -32.26
CA ILE A 134 5.75 3.12 -31.58
C ILE A 134 6.37 1.73 -31.82
N PRO A 135 6.58 1.27 -33.08
CA PRO A 135 7.26 0.00 -33.33
C PRO A 135 8.63 -0.10 -32.64
N ILE A 136 9.41 0.97 -32.65
CA ILE A 136 10.77 0.96 -32.08
C ILE A 136 10.72 0.85 -30.55
N VAL A 137 9.79 1.55 -29.89
CA VAL A 137 9.57 1.40 -28.45
C VAL A 137 9.14 -0.03 -28.10
N LEU A 138 8.27 -0.65 -28.90
CA LEU A 138 7.86 -2.04 -28.71
C LEU A 138 9.03 -3.01 -28.88
N GLU A 139 9.89 -2.80 -29.89
CA GLU A 139 11.11 -3.58 -30.09
C GLU A 139 12.04 -3.48 -28.88
N ARG A 140 12.20 -2.29 -28.29
CA ARG A 140 13.00 -2.11 -27.07
C ARG A 140 12.42 -2.84 -25.88
N ILE A 141 11.09 -2.91 -25.72
CA ILE A 141 10.47 -3.74 -24.68
C ILE A 141 10.82 -5.21 -24.89
N GLU A 142 10.76 -5.71 -26.12
CA GLU A 142 11.10 -7.11 -26.41
C GLU A 142 12.58 -7.41 -26.17
N GLN A 143 13.47 -6.50 -26.56
CA GLN A 143 14.92 -6.64 -26.36
C GLN A 143 15.29 -6.62 -24.87
N TYR A 144 14.62 -5.76 -24.09
CA TYR A 144 14.95 -5.50 -22.68
C TYR A 144 13.89 -6.00 -21.72
N LEU A 145 13.17 -7.07 -22.06
CA LEU A 145 12.04 -7.57 -21.27
C LEU A 145 12.39 -7.93 -19.82
N THR A 146 13.66 -8.15 -19.50
CA THR A 146 14.15 -8.44 -18.14
C THR A 146 14.67 -7.21 -17.40
N VAL A 147 14.80 -6.06 -18.07
CA VAL A 147 15.31 -4.81 -17.48
C VAL A 147 14.14 -3.92 -17.10
N GLU A 148 13.81 -3.93 -15.81
CA GLU A 148 12.68 -3.20 -15.22
C GLU A 148 12.62 -1.73 -15.66
N GLY A 149 13.71 -0.98 -15.50
CA GLY A 149 13.75 0.46 -15.80
C GLY A 149 13.38 0.77 -17.24
N VAL A 150 13.97 0.05 -18.21
CA VAL A 150 13.67 0.23 -19.64
C VAL A 150 12.20 -0.08 -19.94
N VAL A 151 11.68 -1.20 -19.42
CA VAL A 151 10.28 -1.61 -19.67
C VAL A 151 9.30 -0.65 -19.03
N ARG A 152 9.58 -0.14 -17.82
CA ARG A 152 8.78 0.87 -17.14
C ARG A 152 8.65 2.11 -18.01
N GLU A 153 9.78 2.69 -18.42
CA GLU A 153 9.78 3.93 -19.22
C GLU A 153 9.18 3.71 -20.61
N ALA A 154 9.41 2.56 -21.23
CA ALA A 154 8.82 2.25 -22.53
C ALA A 154 7.30 2.12 -22.44
N CYS A 155 6.77 1.46 -21.40
CA CYS A 155 5.32 1.44 -21.14
C CYS A 155 4.78 2.84 -20.84
N TYR A 156 5.53 3.69 -20.13
CA TYR A 156 5.14 5.09 -19.91
C TYR A 156 5.02 5.86 -21.24
N VAL A 157 6.01 5.76 -22.13
CA VAL A 157 6.00 6.36 -23.47
C VAL A 157 4.77 5.89 -24.26
N LEU A 158 4.49 4.58 -24.29
CA LEU A 158 3.35 4.04 -25.02
C LEU A 158 2.01 4.51 -24.43
N ALA A 159 1.89 4.56 -23.11
CA ALA A 159 0.70 5.07 -22.44
C ALA A 159 0.45 6.54 -22.78
N ALA A 160 1.50 7.36 -22.72
CA ALA A 160 1.43 8.78 -23.07
C ALA A 160 1.08 8.97 -24.55
N ALA A 161 1.73 8.23 -25.45
CA ALA A 161 1.52 8.35 -26.90
C ALA A 161 0.12 7.88 -27.34
N CYS A 162 -0.49 6.93 -26.65
CA CYS A 162 -1.83 6.43 -26.97
C CYS A 162 -2.97 7.26 -26.37
N HIS A 163 -2.68 8.21 -25.49
CA HIS A 163 -3.71 8.99 -24.80
C HIS A 163 -4.47 9.90 -25.79
N ASN A 164 -5.73 9.55 -26.08
CA ASN A 164 -6.62 10.28 -26.98
C ASN A 164 -6.04 10.56 -28.39
N PHE A 165 -5.11 9.73 -28.86
CA PHE A 165 -4.43 9.94 -30.14
C PHE A 165 -4.51 8.72 -31.06
N ARG A 166 -5.39 8.80 -32.06
CA ARG A 166 -5.74 7.69 -32.96
C ARG A 166 -4.57 7.09 -33.76
N PRO A 167 -3.62 7.87 -34.30
CA PRO A 167 -2.48 7.29 -35.05
C PRO A 167 -1.63 6.34 -34.19
N SER A 168 -1.30 6.72 -32.95
CA SER A 168 -0.59 5.85 -32.02
C SER A 168 -1.40 4.62 -31.63
N GLN A 169 -2.72 4.78 -31.37
CA GLN A 169 -3.62 3.65 -31.12
C GLN A 169 -3.64 2.67 -32.30
N LEU A 170 -3.66 3.14 -33.54
CA LEU A 170 -3.55 2.28 -34.72
C LEU A 170 -2.21 1.54 -34.75
N GLN A 171 -1.10 2.27 -34.56
CA GLN A 171 0.25 1.70 -34.63
C GLN A 171 0.50 0.62 -33.58
N ILE A 172 0.06 0.82 -32.34
CA ILE A 172 0.23 -0.22 -31.30
C ILE A 172 -0.57 -1.48 -31.64
N GLY A 173 -1.73 -1.32 -32.29
CA GLY A 173 -2.56 -2.43 -32.75
C GLY A 173 -1.93 -3.23 -33.89
N VAL A 174 -1.36 -2.53 -34.88
CA VAL A 174 -0.74 -3.15 -36.08
C VAL A 174 0.59 -3.81 -35.73
N ASN A 175 1.40 -3.22 -34.85
CA ASN A 175 2.73 -3.71 -34.48
C ASN A 175 2.71 -4.71 -33.32
N LEU A 176 1.64 -5.49 -33.18
CA LEU A 176 1.49 -6.53 -32.14
C LEU A 176 1.68 -6.04 -30.70
N GLY A 177 1.52 -4.74 -30.42
CA GLY A 177 1.82 -4.15 -29.12
C GLY A 177 1.03 -4.79 -27.98
N MET A 178 -0.22 -5.20 -28.23
CA MET A 178 -1.04 -5.95 -27.26
C MET A 178 -0.34 -7.24 -26.78
N LYS A 179 0.31 -7.97 -27.69
CA LYS A 179 1.03 -9.21 -27.38
C LYS A 179 2.31 -8.93 -26.62
N VAL A 180 3.01 -7.84 -26.96
CA VAL A 180 4.21 -7.39 -26.24
C VAL A 180 3.86 -7.06 -24.79
N ILE A 181 2.81 -6.25 -24.57
CA ILE A 181 2.36 -5.91 -23.22
C ILE A 181 1.89 -7.15 -22.43
N ALA A 182 1.25 -8.13 -23.08
CA ALA A 182 0.91 -9.39 -22.42
C ALA A 182 2.16 -10.14 -21.91
N ARG A 183 3.29 -10.08 -22.62
CA ARG A 183 4.57 -10.64 -22.13
C ARG A 183 5.14 -9.84 -20.96
N VAL A 184 4.97 -8.52 -20.94
CA VAL A 184 5.36 -7.67 -19.80
C VAL A 184 4.68 -8.11 -18.51
N PHE A 185 3.38 -8.44 -18.55
CA PHE A 185 2.66 -8.98 -17.38
C PHE A 185 3.22 -10.30 -16.85
N LEU A 186 3.81 -11.11 -17.73
CA LEU A 186 4.46 -12.37 -17.34
C LEU A 186 5.85 -12.13 -16.75
N ALA A 187 6.60 -11.18 -17.29
CA ALA A 187 7.94 -10.84 -16.84
C ALA A 187 7.94 -10.11 -15.48
N PHE A 188 6.96 -9.21 -15.26
CA PHE A 188 6.89 -8.36 -14.07
C PHE A 188 5.58 -8.49 -13.28
N PRO A 189 5.25 -9.69 -12.74
CA PRO A 189 3.95 -9.95 -12.13
C PRO A 189 3.69 -9.19 -10.81
N TYR A 190 4.73 -8.58 -10.22
CA TYR A 190 4.66 -7.90 -8.92
C TYR A 190 5.16 -6.46 -8.95
N HIS A 191 5.63 -5.97 -10.11
CA HIS A 191 6.25 -4.66 -10.19
C HIS A 191 5.18 -3.57 -10.38
N PRO A 192 4.93 -2.70 -9.39
CA PRO A 192 3.79 -1.77 -9.41
C PRO A 192 3.84 -0.78 -10.57
N GLN A 193 4.97 -0.11 -10.80
CA GLN A 193 5.07 0.93 -11.85
C GLN A 193 4.98 0.35 -13.27
N VAL A 194 5.73 -0.72 -13.57
CA VAL A 194 5.62 -1.45 -14.84
C VAL A 194 4.17 -1.90 -15.09
N LEU A 195 3.53 -2.55 -14.11
CA LEU A 195 2.15 -3.02 -14.26
C LEU A 195 1.16 -1.87 -14.45
N TYR A 196 1.34 -0.77 -13.72
CA TYR A 196 0.54 0.44 -13.85
C TYR A 196 0.59 0.98 -15.29
N TRP A 197 1.80 1.26 -15.81
CA TRP A 197 1.96 1.83 -17.15
C TRP A 197 1.58 0.85 -18.26
N ALA A 198 1.84 -0.45 -18.08
CA ALA A 198 1.41 -1.48 -19.00
C ALA A 198 -0.13 -1.56 -19.09
N CYS A 199 -0.83 -1.54 -17.97
CA CYS A 199 -2.29 -1.49 -17.96
C CYS A 199 -2.81 -0.19 -18.56
N LEU A 200 -2.21 0.96 -18.23
CA LEU A 200 -2.62 2.25 -18.78
C LEU A 200 -2.45 2.29 -20.29
N THR A 201 -1.34 1.75 -20.81
CA THR A 201 -1.10 1.58 -22.25
C THR A 201 -2.24 0.83 -22.92
N LEU A 202 -2.65 -0.32 -22.38
CA LEU A 202 -3.76 -1.10 -22.94
C LEU A 202 -5.07 -0.34 -22.90
N GLY A 203 -5.40 0.30 -21.77
CA GLY A 203 -6.60 1.10 -21.64
C GLY A 203 -6.64 2.25 -22.64
N ASN A 204 -5.57 3.03 -22.73
CA ASN A 204 -5.45 4.15 -23.68
C ASN A 204 -5.49 3.66 -25.14
N ALA A 205 -4.85 2.52 -25.44
CA ALA A 205 -4.85 1.94 -26.77
C ALA A 205 -6.24 1.45 -27.23
N ALA A 206 -7.10 1.04 -26.29
CA ALA A 206 -8.44 0.53 -26.58
C ALA A 206 -9.56 1.59 -26.38
N CYS A 207 -9.28 2.66 -25.65
CA CYS A 207 -10.24 3.71 -25.32
C CYS A 207 -10.79 4.37 -26.59
N GLY A 208 -12.10 4.22 -26.83
CA GLY A 208 -12.79 4.76 -27.99
C GLY A 208 -12.32 4.20 -29.34
N TYR A 209 -11.59 3.07 -29.36
CA TYR A 209 -11.01 2.51 -30.58
C TYR A 209 -11.25 0.99 -30.71
N GLU A 210 -12.40 0.67 -31.33
CA GLU A 210 -12.92 -0.69 -31.51
C GLU A 210 -11.93 -1.70 -32.14
N PRO A 211 -11.14 -1.37 -33.17
CA PRO A 211 -10.20 -2.34 -33.77
C PRO A 211 -9.21 -2.93 -32.75
N ASN A 212 -8.78 -2.13 -31.78
CA ASN A 212 -7.89 -2.60 -30.72
C ASN A 212 -8.60 -3.41 -29.65
N GLN A 213 -9.88 -3.16 -29.39
CA GLN A 213 -10.71 -3.98 -28.51
C GLN A 213 -10.85 -5.39 -29.11
N ILE A 214 -11.13 -5.48 -30.42
CA ILE A 214 -11.21 -6.76 -31.15
C ILE A 214 -9.87 -7.50 -31.12
N ARG A 215 -8.74 -6.79 -31.35
CA ARG A 215 -7.40 -7.38 -31.23
C ARG A 215 -7.12 -7.85 -29.79
N GLY A 216 -7.56 -7.10 -28.79
CA GLY A 216 -7.46 -7.46 -27.38
C GLY A 216 -8.18 -8.77 -27.06
N GLN A 217 -9.38 -8.96 -27.63
CA GLN A 217 -10.12 -10.22 -27.56
C GLN A 217 -9.38 -11.35 -28.26
N LYS A 218 -8.89 -11.13 -29.49
CA LYS A 218 -8.12 -12.12 -30.26
C LYS A 218 -6.89 -12.63 -29.49
N TYR A 219 -6.17 -11.73 -28.81
CA TYR A 219 -4.97 -12.05 -28.05
C TYR A 219 -5.24 -12.41 -26.58
N LYS A 220 -6.50 -12.57 -26.18
CA LYS A 220 -6.90 -12.93 -24.81
C LYS A 220 -6.32 -11.99 -23.73
N ILE A 221 -6.25 -10.70 -24.06
CA ILE A 221 -5.66 -9.68 -23.17
C ILE A 221 -6.43 -9.56 -21.86
N VAL A 222 -7.75 -9.76 -21.88
CA VAL A 222 -8.60 -9.81 -20.68
C VAL A 222 -8.10 -10.89 -19.71
N ASP A 223 -7.80 -12.09 -20.19
CA ASP A 223 -7.30 -13.20 -19.36
C ASP A 223 -5.94 -12.86 -18.76
N CYS A 224 -5.05 -12.23 -19.54
CA CYS A 224 -3.74 -11.78 -19.07
C CYS A 224 -3.86 -10.74 -17.95
N ILE A 225 -4.72 -9.73 -18.12
CA ILE A 225 -4.94 -8.69 -17.09
C ILE A 225 -5.54 -9.31 -15.82
N VAL A 226 -6.53 -10.19 -15.95
CA VAL A 226 -7.15 -10.87 -14.81
C VAL A 226 -6.13 -11.75 -14.08
N ALA A 227 -5.34 -12.55 -14.79
CA ALA A 227 -4.32 -13.41 -14.20
C ALA A 227 -3.25 -12.60 -13.46
N MET A 228 -2.77 -11.51 -14.06
CA MET A 228 -1.83 -10.58 -13.42
C MET A 228 -2.45 -9.98 -12.16
N LYS A 229 -3.68 -9.48 -12.25
CA LYS A 229 -4.39 -8.86 -11.11
C LYS A 229 -4.54 -9.83 -9.94
N ILE A 230 -4.90 -11.10 -10.22
CA ILE A 230 -4.99 -12.14 -9.19
C ILE A 230 -3.62 -12.38 -8.54
N LYS A 231 -2.55 -12.56 -9.33
CA LYS A 231 -1.19 -12.76 -8.80
C LYS A 231 -0.75 -11.58 -7.92
N PHE A 232 -1.01 -10.36 -8.35
CA PHE A 232 -0.68 -9.15 -7.61
C PHE A 232 -1.41 -9.07 -6.27
N ILE A 233 -2.73 -9.30 -6.27
CA ILE A 233 -3.55 -9.31 -5.03
C ILE A 233 -3.08 -10.40 -4.06
N LEU A 234 -2.86 -11.63 -4.56
CA LEU A 234 -2.41 -12.74 -3.73
C LEU A 234 -1.07 -12.45 -3.06
N LYS A 235 -0.11 -11.85 -3.80
CA LYS A 235 1.18 -11.46 -3.24
C LYS A 235 1.04 -10.36 -2.19
N LEU A 236 0.17 -9.37 -2.43
CA LEU A 236 -0.07 -8.26 -1.51
C LEU A 236 -0.71 -8.75 -0.19
N ASN A 237 -1.67 -9.68 -0.28
CA ASN A 237 -2.27 -10.33 0.89
C ASN A 237 -1.24 -11.18 1.65
N ALA A 238 -0.44 -11.99 0.95
CA ALA A 238 0.61 -12.80 1.58
C ALA A 238 1.67 -11.96 2.29
N LEU A 239 1.97 -10.75 1.79
CA LEU A 239 2.83 -9.79 2.51
C LEU A 239 2.14 -9.26 3.77
N GLY A 240 0.84 -9.00 3.73
CA GLY A 240 0.05 -8.62 4.91
C GLY A 240 0.11 -9.69 6.00
N ASP A 241 -0.18 -10.94 5.64
CA ASP A 241 -0.13 -12.08 6.56
C ASP A 241 1.28 -12.28 7.14
N ALA A 242 2.33 -12.10 6.33
CA ALA A 242 3.72 -12.20 6.78
C ALA A 242 4.08 -11.09 7.78
N ILE A 243 3.65 -9.86 7.54
CA ILE A 243 3.88 -8.73 8.47
C ILE A 243 3.15 -8.98 9.79
N GLU A 244 1.90 -9.43 9.75
CA GLU A 244 1.14 -9.77 10.96
C GLU A 244 1.83 -10.89 11.76
N LYS A 245 2.33 -11.92 11.07
CA LYS A 245 3.08 -13.01 11.72
C LYS A 245 4.34 -12.51 12.42
N GLU A 246 5.16 -11.68 11.76
CA GLU A 246 6.36 -11.09 12.37
C GLU A 246 6.01 -10.17 13.54
N THR A 247 4.88 -9.46 13.46
CA THR A 247 4.39 -8.61 14.55
C THR A 247 4.00 -9.43 15.78
N ASN A 248 3.28 -10.54 15.59
CA ASN A 248 2.92 -11.45 16.68
C ASN A 248 4.14 -12.10 17.35
N ILE A 249 5.18 -12.44 16.57
CA ILE A 249 6.45 -12.96 17.11
C ILE A 249 7.12 -11.91 17.98
N LEU A 250 7.24 -10.66 17.51
CA LEU A 250 7.83 -9.57 18.27
C LEU A 250 7.07 -9.26 19.56
N GLU A 251 5.73 -9.28 19.53
CA GLU A 251 4.91 -9.12 20.74
C GLU A 251 5.15 -10.25 21.75
N THR A 252 5.30 -11.48 21.26
CA THR A 252 5.60 -12.64 22.13
C THR A 252 6.99 -12.53 22.74
N LEU A 253 8.01 -12.20 21.94
CA LEU A 253 9.38 -12.02 22.41
C LEU A 253 9.49 -10.85 23.39
N ALA A 254 8.78 -9.74 23.13
CA ALA A 254 8.71 -8.60 24.05
C ALA A 254 8.06 -8.97 25.39
N ALA A 255 7.08 -9.87 25.39
CA ALA A 255 6.44 -10.37 26.62
C ALA A 255 7.34 -11.32 27.43
N THR A 256 8.27 -12.02 26.78
CA THR A 256 9.20 -12.98 27.40
C THR A 256 10.63 -12.45 27.56
N ALA A 257 10.87 -11.17 27.25
CA ALA A 257 12.21 -10.59 27.12
C ALA A 257 13.00 -10.64 28.44
N ILE A 258 13.92 -11.60 28.54
CA ILE A 258 14.95 -11.67 29.58
C ILE A 258 16.26 -12.08 28.89
N GLY A 259 17.24 -11.17 28.86
CA GLY A 259 18.59 -11.44 28.36
C GLY A 259 18.88 -10.92 26.95
N GLU A 260 20.16 -10.90 26.61
CA GLU A 260 20.69 -10.33 25.36
C GLU A 260 20.35 -11.17 24.13
N GLU A 261 20.17 -12.48 24.29
CA GLU A 261 19.79 -13.40 23.20
C GLU A 261 18.40 -13.05 22.64
N VAL A 262 17.41 -12.83 23.51
CA VAL A 262 16.06 -12.43 23.10
C VAL A 262 16.08 -11.05 22.43
N ARG A 263 16.97 -10.16 22.87
CA ARG A 263 17.14 -8.83 22.25
C ARG A 263 17.66 -8.93 20.82
N ASN A 264 18.68 -9.76 20.59
CA ASN A 264 19.22 -9.99 19.24
C ASN A 264 18.17 -10.63 18.31
N GLU A 265 17.35 -11.54 18.81
CA GLU A 265 16.24 -12.12 18.04
C GLU A 265 15.16 -11.08 17.71
N MET A 266 14.83 -10.21 18.67
CA MET A 266 13.90 -9.10 18.42
C MET A 266 14.42 -8.16 17.32
N ASP A 267 15.70 -7.79 17.34
CA ASP A 267 16.28 -6.91 16.32
C ASP A 267 16.24 -7.54 14.92
N LEU A 268 16.48 -8.85 14.82
CA LEU A 268 16.36 -9.60 13.56
C LEU A 268 14.92 -9.58 13.01
N HIS A 269 13.95 -9.89 13.87
CA HIS A 269 12.53 -9.90 13.50
C HIS A 269 12.02 -8.49 13.17
N GLU A 270 12.50 -7.47 13.87
CA GLU A 270 12.20 -6.06 13.59
C GLU A 270 12.74 -5.64 12.21
N LEU A 271 14.00 -5.94 11.90
CA LEU A 271 14.60 -5.66 10.59
C LEU A 271 13.82 -6.34 9.45
N ARG A 272 13.42 -7.61 9.67
CA ARG A 272 12.61 -8.36 8.71
C ARG A 272 11.23 -7.74 8.54
N ARG A 273 10.55 -7.36 9.63
CA ARG A 273 9.25 -6.68 9.58
C ARG A 273 9.35 -5.38 8.80
N GLN A 274 10.36 -4.55 9.07
CA GLN A 274 10.60 -3.30 8.35
C GLN A 274 10.83 -3.54 6.86
N SER A 275 11.62 -4.54 6.50
CA SER A 275 11.85 -4.93 5.09
C SER A 275 10.55 -5.35 4.40
N LEU A 276 9.70 -6.13 5.07
CA LEU A 276 8.39 -6.54 4.53
C LEU A 276 7.44 -5.35 4.37
N ILE A 277 7.41 -4.43 5.33
CA ILE A 277 6.63 -3.19 5.26
C ILE A 277 7.10 -2.33 4.09
N ALA A 278 8.41 -2.20 3.87
CA ALA A 278 8.96 -1.46 2.74
C ALA A 278 8.54 -2.06 1.39
N ILE A 279 8.60 -3.39 1.25
CA ILE A 279 8.12 -4.09 0.04
C ILE A 279 6.61 -3.89 -0.16
N GLN A 280 5.81 -3.97 0.92
CA GLN A 280 4.37 -3.76 0.83
C GLN A 280 4.04 -2.31 0.45
N SER A 281 4.76 -1.34 1.01
CA SER A 281 4.65 0.08 0.67
C SER A 281 4.98 0.33 -0.80
N PHE A 282 6.09 -0.25 -1.28
CA PHE A 282 6.45 -0.20 -2.70
C PHE A 282 5.35 -0.78 -3.59
N MET A 283 4.85 -1.98 -3.30
CA MET A 283 3.74 -2.56 -4.09
C MET A 283 2.46 -1.70 -4.07
N LYS A 284 2.22 -0.94 -3.00
CA LYS A 284 1.09 -0.02 -2.87
C LYS A 284 1.37 1.38 -3.44
N SER A 285 2.57 1.66 -3.95
CA SER A 285 2.95 3.00 -4.42
C SER A 285 2.11 3.45 -5.62
N GLU A 286 1.62 2.50 -6.43
CA GLU A 286 0.82 2.77 -7.61
C GLU A 286 -0.57 2.12 -7.52
N ASN A 287 -1.56 2.77 -8.14
CA ASN A 287 -2.92 2.24 -8.23
C ASN A 287 -3.07 1.18 -9.35
N VAL A 288 -2.30 0.10 -9.27
CA VAL A 288 -2.30 -0.99 -10.27
C VAL A 288 -3.71 -1.57 -10.46
N LEU A 289 -4.44 -1.80 -9.37
CA LEU A 289 -5.77 -2.40 -9.44
C LEU A 289 -6.80 -1.47 -10.11
N GLY A 290 -6.71 -0.17 -9.86
CA GLY A 290 -7.55 0.83 -10.50
C GLY A 290 -7.30 0.91 -12.00
N VAL A 291 -6.03 0.99 -12.42
CA VAL A 291 -5.67 1.06 -13.84
C VAL A 291 -5.94 -0.27 -14.56
N ALA A 292 -5.79 -1.42 -13.89
CA ALA A 292 -6.22 -2.69 -14.44
C ALA A 292 -7.74 -2.74 -14.70
N ASN A 293 -8.56 -2.14 -13.82
CA ASN A 293 -10.00 -2.04 -14.06
C ASN A 293 -10.30 -1.11 -15.24
N TYR A 294 -9.60 0.02 -15.35
CA TYR A 294 -9.69 0.93 -16.50
C TYR A 294 -9.36 0.19 -17.81
N ALA A 295 -8.27 -0.58 -17.85
CA ALA A 295 -7.92 -1.37 -19.03
C ALA A 295 -8.99 -2.42 -19.36
N LEU A 296 -9.53 -3.11 -18.36
CA LEU A 296 -10.59 -4.11 -18.54
C LEU A 296 -11.88 -3.48 -19.08
N GLU A 297 -12.24 -2.28 -18.64
CA GLU A 297 -13.46 -1.59 -19.10
C GLU A 297 -13.50 -1.42 -20.62
N TYR A 298 -12.37 -1.12 -21.25
CA TYR A 298 -12.28 -1.00 -22.70
C TYR A 298 -11.96 -2.32 -23.40
N MET A 299 -11.25 -3.24 -22.74
CA MET A 299 -10.86 -4.51 -23.35
C MET A 299 -11.97 -5.56 -23.34
N MET A 300 -12.87 -5.54 -22.36
CA MET A 300 -13.96 -6.52 -22.25
C MET A 300 -15.06 -6.29 -23.29
N ASN A 301 -15.57 -7.38 -23.86
CA ASN A 301 -16.78 -7.34 -24.67
C ASN A 301 -18.04 -7.21 -23.79
N ASP A 302 -19.18 -6.91 -24.41
CA ASP A 302 -20.43 -6.65 -23.67
C ASP A 302 -20.90 -7.86 -22.86
N GLN A 303 -20.70 -9.07 -23.38
CA GLN A 303 -21.04 -10.30 -22.66
C GLN A 303 -20.19 -10.46 -21.39
N GLN A 304 -18.88 -10.22 -21.47
CA GLN A 304 -17.96 -10.24 -20.34
C GLN A 304 -18.33 -9.17 -19.31
N LYS A 305 -18.69 -7.96 -19.75
CA LYS A 305 -19.17 -6.87 -18.87
C LYS A 305 -20.46 -7.26 -18.14
N GLN A 306 -21.41 -7.88 -18.83
CA GLN A 306 -22.65 -8.36 -18.21
C GLN A 306 -22.38 -9.47 -17.19
N ILE A 307 -21.51 -10.43 -17.52
CA ILE A 307 -21.10 -11.49 -16.58
C ILE A 307 -20.43 -10.87 -15.35
N GLN A 308 -19.50 -9.93 -15.54
CA GLN A 308 -18.83 -9.23 -14.45
C GLN A 308 -19.83 -8.48 -13.55
N ALA A 309 -20.80 -7.77 -14.13
CA ALA A 309 -21.84 -7.06 -13.38
C ALA A 309 -22.70 -8.02 -12.55
N ARG A 310 -23.13 -9.14 -13.12
CA ARG A 310 -23.88 -10.18 -12.40
C ARG A 310 -23.07 -10.80 -11.27
N THR A 311 -21.81 -11.14 -11.53
CA THR A 311 -20.89 -11.71 -10.52
C THR A 311 -20.63 -10.72 -9.40
N LYS A 312 -20.43 -9.43 -9.71
CA LYS A 312 -20.28 -8.36 -8.72
C LYS A 312 -21.53 -8.25 -7.84
N HIS A 313 -22.72 -8.24 -8.44
CA HIS A 313 -23.98 -8.21 -7.70
C HIS A 313 -24.13 -9.41 -6.75
N LEU A 314 -23.83 -10.63 -7.23
CA LEU A 314 -23.86 -11.84 -6.41
C LEU A 314 -22.85 -11.79 -5.26
N ALA A 315 -21.61 -11.35 -5.53
CA ALA A 315 -20.58 -11.20 -4.51
C ALA A 315 -21.01 -10.20 -3.42
N THR A 316 -21.51 -9.02 -3.81
CA THR A 316 -22.03 -8.02 -2.86
C THR A 316 -23.18 -8.59 -2.02
N ARG A 317 -24.10 -9.32 -2.63
CA ARG A 317 -25.20 -9.98 -1.91
C ARG A 317 -24.69 -11.00 -0.90
N LEU A 318 -23.73 -11.85 -1.28
CA LEU A 318 -23.13 -12.84 -0.39
C LEU A 318 -22.39 -12.19 0.78
N VAL A 319 -21.61 -11.14 0.52
CA VAL A 319 -20.90 -10.37 1.56
C VAL A 319 -21.91 -9.74 2.52
N SER A 320 -22.98 -9.11 2.01
CA SER A 320 -24.04 -8.51 2.83
C SER A 320 -24.72 -9.55 3.74
N ILE A 321 -25.05 -10.73 3.20
CA ILE A 321 -25.62 -11.83 3.99
C ILE A 321 -24.66 -12.27 5.10
N ARG A 322 -23.37 -12.49 4.78
CA ARG A 322 -22.36 -12.92 5.76
C ARG A 322 -22.12 -11.86 6.84
N LEU A 323 -22.01 -10.59 6.46
CA LEU A 323 -21.88 -9.48 7.41
C LEU A 323 -23.11 -9.36 8.31
N SER A 324 -24.31 -9.53 7.76
CA SER A 324 -25.55 -9.50 8.55
C SER A 324 -25.58 -10.66 9.56
N ALA A 325 -25.19 -11.87 9.15
CA ALA A 325 -25.09 -13.02 10.04
C ALA A 325 -24.04 -12.80 11.14
N ALA A 326 -22.87 -12.24 10.79
CA ALA A 326 -21.83 -11.91 11.75
C ALA A 326 -22.28 -10.85 12.76
N LEU A 327 -23.02 -9.83 12.31
CA LEU A 327 -23.57 -8.77 13.15
C LEU A 327 -24.63 -9.32 14.12
N ILE A 328 -25.54 -10.18 13.65
CA ILE A 328 -26.51 -10.88 14.51
C ILE A 328 -25.78 -11.75 15.55
N HIS A 329 -24.74 -12.48 15.13
CA HIS A 329 -23.93 -13.28 16.06
C HIS A 329 -23.26 -12.40 17.11
N TRP A 330 -22.65 -11.28 16.71
CA TRP A 330 -22.03 -10.33 17.63
C TRP A 330 -23.05 -9.73 18.61
N GLN A 331 -24.24 -9.33 18.13
CA GLN A 331 -25.34 -8.85 18.97
C GLN A 331 -25.80 -9.91 19.99
N ASN A 332 -25.87 -11.18 19.58
CA ASN A 332 -26.21 -12.27 20.49
C ASN A 332 -25.13 -12.48 21.56
N GLN A 333 -23.84 -12.37 21.21
CA GLN A 333 -22.75 -12.49 22.17
C GLN A 333 -22.73 -11.31 23.15
N THR A 334 -22.92 -10.07 22.69
CA THR A 334 -22.99 -8.90 23.56
C THR A 334 -24.20 -8.96 24.49
N ASN A 335 -25.36 -9.40 23.99
CA ASN A 335 -26.54 -9.66 24.82
C ASN A 335 -26.28 -10.73 25.89
N LYS A 336 -25.58 -11.83 25.56
CA LYS A 336 -25.19 -12.86 26.56
C LYS A 336 -24.28 -12.28 27.64
N VAL A 337 -23.28 -11.48 27.28
CA VAL A 337 -22.39 -10.81 28.25
C VAL A 337 -23.18 -9.83 29.12
N PHE A 338 -24.10 -9.06 28.53
CA PHE A 338 -24.97 -8.15 29.27
C PHE A 338 -25.89 -8.90 30.25
N MET A 339 -26.55 -9.97 29.80
CA MET A 339 -27.39 -10.82 30.64
C MET A 339 -26.58 -11.49 31.75
N GLY A 340 -25.35 -11.94 31.47
CA GLY A 340 -24.42 -12.48 32.46
C GLY A 340 -24.04 -11.46 33.54
N ARG A 341 -23.77 -10.21 33.14
CA ARG A 341 -23.54 -9.08 34.09
C ARG A 341 -24.77 -8.79 34.93
N MET A 342 -25.98 -8.79 34.34
CA MET A 342 -27.22 -8.63 35.10
C MET A 342 -27.43 -9.77 36.10
N LEU A 343 -27.26 -11.02 35.66
CA LEU A 343 -27.35 -12.20 36.53
C LEU A 343 -26.35 -12.13 37.68
N HIS A 344 -25.09 -11.77 37.41
CA HIS A 344 -24.09 -11.56 38.47
C HIS A 344 -24.52 -10.46 39.45
N ARG A 345 -25.07 -9.35 38.95
CA ARG A 345 -25.53 -8.24 39.79
C ARG A 345 -26.74 -8.64 40.64
N VAL A 346 -27.67 -9.42 40.07
CA VAL A 346 -28.85 -9.97 40.77
C VAL A 346 -28.44 -11.00 41.81
N LEU A 347 -27.58 -11.96 41.46
CA LEU A 347 -27.08 -13.00 42.37
C LEU A 347 -26.23 -12.40 43.49
N GLY A 348 -25.33 -11.46 43.17
CA GLY A 348 -24.56 -10.72 44.16
C GLY A 348 -25.44 -9.88 45.09
N GLY A 349 -26.49 -9.24 44.54
CA GLY A 349 -27.49 -8.51 45.33
C GLY A 349 -28.34 -9.41 46.22
N MET A 350 -28.73 -10.60 45.75
CA MET A 350 -29.44 -11.60 46.54
C MET A 350 -28.54 -12.19 47.64
N ALA A 351 -27.31 -12.54 47.32
CA ALA A 351 -26.32 -13.02 48.28
C ALA A 351 -26.08 -11.95 49.35
N ALA A 352 -25.88 -10.69 48.98
CA ALA A 352 -25.71 -9.58 49.92
C ALA A 352 -26.96 -9.37 50.80
N LYS A 353 -28.17 -9.40 50.25
CA LYS A 353 -29.41 -9.27 51.06
C LYS A 353 -29.61 -10.46 52.00
N LEU A 354 -29.37 -11.69 51.54
CA LEU A 354 -29.53 -12.90 52.34
C LEU A 354 -28.47 -12.96 53.45
N LEU A 355 -27.19 -12.77 53.14
CA LEU A 355 -26.11 -12.70 54.13
C LEU A 355 -26.32 -11.57 55.12
N TYR A 356 -26.68 -10.37 54.65
CA TYR A 356 -26.96 -9.24 55.53
C TYR A 356 -28.14 -9.52 56.46
N SER A 357 -29.23 -10.10 55.95
CA SER A 357 -30.39 -10.47 56.78
C SER A 357 -30.06 -11.56 57.80
N ALA A 358 -29.24 -12.54 57.43
CA ALA A 358 -28.79 -13.62 58.30
C ALA A 358 -27.84 -13.11 59.39
N LEU A 359 -26.87 -12.26 59.01
CA LEU A 359 -25.98 -11.58 59.95
C LEU A 359 -26.76 -10.69 60.93
N ARG A 360 -27.77 -9.95 60.45
CA ARG A 360 -28.60 -9.10 61.29
C ARG A 360 -29.46 -9.91 62.27
N LYS A 361 -30.02 -11.04 61.82
CA LYS A 361 -30.75 -11.99 62.71
C LYS A 361 -29.80 -12.60 63.74
N TRP A 362 -28.62 -13.03 63.33
CA TRP A 362 -27.60 -13.56 64.23
C TRP A 362 -27.16 -12.51 65.26
N GLU A 363 -26.95 -11.27 64.83
CA GLU A 363 -26.58 -10.16 65.71
C GLU A 363 -27.70 -9.82 66.70
N GLN A 364 -28.97 -9.88 66.28
CA GLN A 364 -30.14 -9.73 67.16
C GLN A 364 -30.20 -10.86 68.20
N SER A 365 -30.13 -12.13 67.78
CA SER A 365 -30.11 -13.27 68.71
C SER A 365 -28.92 -13.23 69.67
N MET A 366 -27.75 -12.78 69.22
CA MET A 366 -26.57 -12.61 70.08
C MET A 366 -26.69 -11.44 71.07
N ARG A 367 -27.51 -10.42 70.77
CA ARG A 367 -27.83 -9.33 71.71
C ARG A 367 -28.86 -9.79 72.75
N GLU A 368 -29.86 -10.56 72.34
CA GLU A 368 -30.85 -11.18 73.23
C GLU A 368 -30.16 -12.12 74.24
N LEU A 369 -29.28 -13.01 73.77
CA LEU A 369 -28.50 -13.91 74.64
C LEU A 369 -27.60 -13.16 75.63
N ARG A 370 -27.03 -12.01 75.23
CA ARG A 370 -26.24 -11.16 76.13
C ARG A 370 -27.09 -10.46 77.18
N MET A 371 -28.31 -10.07 76.84
CA MET A 371 -29.29 -9.51 77.78
C MET A 371 -29.80 -10.58 78.76
N GLU A 372 -29.99 -11.81 78.30
CA GLU A 372 -30.33 -12.95 79.16
C GLU A 372 -29.19 -13.30 80.11
N GLN A 373 -27.94 -13.30 79.65
CA GLN A 373 -26.79 -13.52 80.53
C GLN A 373 -26.59 -12.40 81.56
N SER A 374 -26.81 -11.14 81.19
CA SER A 374 -26.70 -10.02 82.12
C SER A 374 -27.85 -10.00 83.13
N THR A 375 -29.06 -10.40 82.73
CA THR A 375 -30.19 -10.57 83.65
C THR A 375 -30.04 -11.82 84.53
N LEU A 376 -29.46 -12.92 84.04
CA LEU A 376 -29.05 -14.08 84.84
C LEU A 376 -27.97 -13.72 85.85
N ALA A 377 -26.92 -12.99 85.44
CA ALA A 377 -25.87 -12.53 86.35
C ALA A 377 -26.40 -11.56 87.42
N TYR A 378 -27.31 -10.66 87.03
CA TYR A 378 -27.99 -9.75 87.96
C TYR A 378 -28.89 -10.51 88.96
N ARG A 379 -29.63 -11.53 88.50
CA ARG A 379 -30.48 -12.37 89.36
C ARG A 379 -29.68 -13.34 90.24
N ALA A 380 -28.51 -13.80 89.78
CA ALA A 380 -27.56 -14.60 90.57
C ALA A 380 -26.93 -13.76 91.70
N ASN A 381 -26.57 -12.50 91.44
CA ASN A 381 -26.08 -11.58 92.47
C ASN A 381 -27.15 -11.17 93.50
N LYS A 382 -28.44 -11.24 93.15
CA LYS A 382 -29.56 -11.06 94.09
C LYS A 382 -29.96 -12.35 94.84
N GLY A 383 -29.21 -13.44 94.72
CA GLY A 383 -29.47 -14.70 95.43
C GLY A 383 -30.72 -15.47 94.97
N LEU A 384 -31.32 -15.08 93.85
CA LEU A 384 -32.57 -15.66 93.32
C LEU A 384 -32.34 -16.80 92.33
N ILE A 385 -31.09 -17.22 92.12
CA ILE A 385 -30.75 -18.34 91.24
C ILE A 385 -29.99 -19.40 92.04
N LEU A 386 -30.59 -20.58 92.15
CA LEU A 386 -29.99 -21.78 92.71
C LEU A 386 -28.77 -22.19 91.87
N ASP A 387 -27.58 -21.98 92.43
CA ASP A 387 -26.34 -22.50 91.85
C ASP A 387 -26.26 -24.02 92.08
N LEU A 388 -26.71 -24.77 91.07
CA LEU A 388 -26.73 -26.24 91.08
C LEU A 388 -25.33 -26.88 90.99
N ARG A 389 -24.25 -26.10 90.88
CA ARG A 389 -22.87 -26.61 90.85
C ARG A 389 -22.22 -26.74 92.22
N LYS A 390 -22.82 -26.21 93.30
CA LYS A 390 -22.32 -26.43 94.66
C LYS A 390 -22.66 -27.86 95.11
N SER A 391 -21.61 -28.59 95.52
CA SER A 391 -21.55 -30.05 95.63
C SER A 391 -22.10 -30.65 96.93
N LYS A 392 -22.52 -29.84 97.91
CA LYS A 392 -23.03 -30.35 99.19
C LYS A 392 -24.56 -30.39 99.21
N LYS A 393 -25.11 -31.61 99.10
CA LYS A 393 -26.54 -31.94 99.08
C LYS A 393 -27.32 -31.42 100.31
N ALA A 394 -26.64 -31.22 101.45
CA ALA A 394 -27.24 -30.79 102.72
C ALA A 394 -27.67 -29.32 102.75
N GLU A 395 -27.07 -28.43 101.95
CA GLU A 395 -27.49 -27.01 101.89
C GLU A 395 -28.70 -26.80 100.97
N ARG A 396 -28.92 -27.69 99.98
CA ARG A 396 -30.06 -27.60 99.04
C ARG A 396 -31.42 -27.71 99.72
N TYR A 397 -31.52 -28.49 100.79
CA TYR A 397 -32.78 -28.67 101.52
C TYR A 397 -33.04 -27.58 102.56
N ARG A 398 -32.03 -26.80 102.96
CA ARG A 398 -32.20 -25.75 103.97
C ARG A 398 -32.86 -24.50 103.41
N LEU A 399 -32.62 -24.18 102.12
CA LEU A 399 -33.20 -23.02 101.43
C LEU A 399 -34.65 -23.25 100.97
N LEU A 400 -35.06 -24.50 100.72
CA LEU A 400 -36.45 -24.84 100.37
C LEU A 400 -37.43 -24.77 101.55
N VAL A 401 -36.93 -24.83 102.79
CA VAL A 401 -37.78 -24.83 104.00
C VAL A 401 -37.99 -23.42 104.57
N GLN A 402 -37.20 -22.43 104.14
CA GLN A 402 -37.32 -21.03 104.61
C GLN A 402 -38.01 -20.07 103.63
N SER A 403 -38.51 -20.53 102.48
CA SER A 403 -39.25 -19.69 101.52
C SER A 403 -40.77 -19.95 101.52
N LYS A 404 -41.40 -19.88 102.68
CA LYS A 404 -42.85 -19.61 102.75
C LYS A 404 -43.09 -18.11 102.60
#